data_AF-A0A7K4BIT3-F1
#
_entry.id   AF-A0A7K4BIT3-F1
#
_cell.length_a   1.000
_cell.length_b   1.000
_cell.length_c   1.000
_cell.angle_alpha   90.00
_cell.angle_beta   90.00
_cell.angle_gamma   90.00
#
_symmetry.space_group_name_H-M   'P 1'
#
loop_
_entity.id
_entity.type
_entity.pdbx_description
1 polymer ?
#
loop_
_entity_poly.entity_id
_entity_poly.type
_entity_poly.pdbx_seq_one_letter_code
_entity_poly.pdbx_strand_id
1 'polypeptide(L)' 'MNGRYPFLFSIPHGGICVPPEVRGFASLSRKEVIFNSDPHTRLLYGFDEVAEALADFEVSRVF' A
#
# COMPACT_ATOMS: atom_id res chain seq x y z
N MET A 1 0.91 -27.18 -14.71
CA MET A 1 0.34 -25.85 -15.03
C MET A 1 1.27 -24.84 -14.40
N ASN A 2 2.18 -24.23 -15.17
CA ASN A 2 3.28 -23.41 -14.64
C ASN A 2 3.11 -21.94 -15.05
N GLY A 3 2.28 -21.19 -14.32
CA GLY A 3 2.07 -19.76 -14.53
C GLY A 3 1.37 -19.12 -13.33
N ARG A 4 1.41 -17.79 -13.28
CA ARG A 4 0.63 -16.99 -12.32
C ARG A 4 -0.87 -17.22 -12.52
N TYR A 5 -1.64 -17.09 -11.45
CA TYR A 5 -3.09 -17.09 -11.55
C TYR A 5 -3.57 -15.80 -12.22
N PRO A 6 -4.66 -15.84 -13.01
CA PRO A 6 -5.23 -14.67 -13.69
C PRO A 6 -5.98 -13.75 -12.71
N PHE A 7 -5.35 -13.43 -11.58
CA PHE A 7 -5.86 -12.54 -10.56
C PHE A 7 -5.16 -11.19 -10.63
N LEU A 8 -5.94 -10.15 -10.37
CA LEU A 8 -5.47 -8.81 -10.07
C LEU A 8 -5.77 -8.54 -8.60
N PHE A 9 -4.73 -8.23 -7.82
CA PHE A 9 -4.89 -7.71 -6.47
C PHE A 9 -4.60 -6.21 -6.43
N SER A 10 -5.33 -5.49 -5.57
CA SER A 10 -5.09 -4.08 -5.29
C SER A 10 -4.83 -3.92 -3.79
N ILE A 11 -3.77 -3.20 -3.45
CA ILE A 11 -3.40 -2.83 -2.08
C ILE A 11 -3.56 -1.30 -1.95
N PRO A 12 -4.80 -0.79 -1.77
CA PRO A 12 -5.05 0.65 -1.80
C PRO A 12 -4.46 1.40 -0.60
N HIS A 13 -4.08 0.69 0.46
CA HIS A 13 -3.67 1.28 1.73
C HIS A 13 -2.25 0.85 2.16
N GLY A 14 -1.45 0.28 1.25
CA GLY A 14 -0.09 -0.19 1.56
C GLY A 14 0.90 0.95 1.86
N GLY A 15 0.55 2.15 1.42
CA GLY A 15 1.41 3.32 1.46
C GLY A 15 1.53 3.97 2.84
N ILE A 16 2.68 4.59 3.08
CA ILE A 16 2.93 5.42 4.27
C ILE A 16 3.43 6.82 3.90
N CYS A 17 3.50 7.14 2.61
CA CYS A 17 3.97 8.43 2.15
C CYS A 17 2.90 9.51 2.38
N VAL A 18 3.37 10.68 2.82
CA VAL A 18 2.59 11.92 2.84
C VAL A 18 2.98 12.73 1.60
N PRO A 19 2.03 13.07 0.71
CA PRO A 19 2.34 13.85 -0.48
C PRO A 19 3.01 15.19 -0.11
N PRO A 20 4.07 15.61 -0.83
CA PRO A 20 4.82 16.81 -0.48
C PRO A 20 3.96 18.09 -0.50
N GLU A 21 2.96 18.15 -1.38
CA GLU A 21 2.04 19.28 -1.54
C GLU A 21 1.19 19.54 -0.28
N VAL A 22 0.92 18.49 0.49
CA VAL A 22 0.07 18.56 1.70
C VAL A 22 0.84 18.43 3.00
N ARG A 23 2.15 18.15 2.95
CA ARG A 23 2.99 17.90 4.13
C ARG A 23 2.96 19.05 5.15
N GLY A 24 2.91 20.30 4.69
CA GLY A 24 2.82 21.48 5.56
C GLY A 24 1.46 21.66 6.24
N PHE A 25 0.42 20.98 5.76
CA PHE A 25 -0.94 21.01 6.31
C PHE A 25 -1.28 19.76 7.11
N ALA A 26 -0.41 18.75 7.10
CA ALA A 26 -0.61 17.51 7.82
C ALA A 26 -0.21 17.65 9.30
N SER A 27 -1.19 17.59 10.20
CA SER A 27 -0.96 17.58 11.66
C SER A 27 -0.68 16.19 12.23
N LEU A 28 -0.54 15.17 11.38
CA LEU A 28 -0.32 13.79 11.79
C LEU A 28 1.18 13.51 11.95
N SER A 29 1.54 12.86 13.05
CA SER A 29 2.86 12.27 13.22
C SER A 29 3.05 11.08 12.29
N ARG A 30 4.31 10.72 12.03
CA ARG A 30 4.64 9.50 11.26
C ARG A 30 4.01 8.23 11.85
N LYS A 31 3.90 8.14 13.17
CA LYS A 31 3.30 6.98 13.85
C LYS A 31 1.80 6.88 13.54
N GLU A 32 1.10 8.00 13.51
CA GLU A 32 -0.33 8.04 13.20
C GLU A 32 -0.58 7.73 11.72
N VAL A 33 0.29 8.17 10.81
CA VAL A 33 0.23 7.79 9.39
C VAL A 33 0.40 6.27 9.24
N ILE A 34 1.40 5.67 9.89
CA ILE A 34 1.63 4.22 9.86
C ILE A 34 0.45 3.45 10.48
N PHE A 35 -0.07 3.92 11.62
CA PHE A 35 -1.20 3.27 12.31
C PHE A 35 -2.46 3.21 11.44
N ASN A 36 -2.69 4.24 10.61
CA ASN A 36 -3.84 4.29 9.70
C ASN A 36 -3.56 3.64 8.35
N SER A 37 -2.44 2.94 8.15
CA SER A 37 -2.08 2.31 6.88
C SER A 37 -1.87 0.81 7.06
N ASP A 38 -1.75 0.09 5.94
CA ASP A 38 -1.55 -1.36 5.90
C ASP A 38 -0.16 -1.73 5.31
N PRO A 39 0.96 -1.20 5.85
CA PRO A 39 2.29 -1.25 5.20
C PRO A 39 2.89 -2.65 5.02
N HIS A 40 2.34 -3.64 5.72
CA HIS A 40 2.82 -5.02 5.66
C HIS A 40 1.91 -5.92 4.81
N THR A 41 0.90 -5.39 4.11
CA THR A 41 -0.01 -6.19 3.26
C THR A 41 0.75 -7.06 2.27
N ARG A 42 1.77 -6.51 1.59
CA ARG A 42 2.62 -7.27 0.67
C ARG A 42 3.32 -8.44 1.37
N LEU A 43 3.95 -8.18 2.50
CA LEU A 43 4.69 -9.18 3.28
C LEU A 43 3.78 -10.28 3.82
N LEU A 44 2.59 -9.93 4.31
CA LEU A 44 1.67 -10.88 4.94
C LEU A 44 1.00 -11.81 3.95
N TYR A 45 0.68 -11.31 2.75
CA TYR A 45 -0.11 -12.07 1.77
C TYR A 45 0.70 -12.61 0.58
N GLY A 46 1.85 -12.02 0.23
CA GLY A 46 2.75 -12.54 -0.81
C GLY A 46 2.09 -12.71 -2.18
N PHE A 47 1.12 -11.86 -2.53
CA PHE A 47 0.34 -12.00 -3.77
C PHE A 47 1.15 -11.75 -5.05
N ASP A 48 2.23 -10.99 -4.97
CA ASP A 48 3.13 -10.66 -6.07
C ASP A 48 3.80 -11.88 -6.72
N GLU A 49 3.93 -12.97 -5.97
CA GLU A 49 4.51 -14.22 -6.47
C GLU A 49 3.51 -15.07 -7.25
N VAL A 50 2.20 -14.90 -7.00
CA VAL A 50 1.16 -15.81 -7.52
C VAL A 50 0.18 -15.14 -8.46
N ALA A 51 0.03 -13.82 -8.43
CA ALA A 51 -0.95 -13.09 -9.21
C ALA A 51 -0.37 -12.52 -10.51
N GLU A 52 -1.18 -12.50 -11.56
CA GLU A 52 -0.82 -11.89 -12.84
C GLU A 52 -0.46 -10.42 -12.68
N ALA A 53 -1.21 -9.69 -11.83
CA ALA A 53 -0.97 -8.29 -11.57
C ALA A 53 -1.22 -7.90 -10.11
N LEU A 54 -0.45 -6.90 -9.66
CA LEU A 54 -0.58 -6.26 -8.36
C LEU A 54 -0.54 -4.73 -8.55
N ALA A 55 -1.57 -4.04 -8.10
CA ALA A 55 -1.58 -2.58 -7.97
C ALA A 55 -1.34 -2.23 -6.50
N ASP A 56 -0.30 -1.44 -6.22
CA ASP A 56 0.01 -0.95 -4.87
C ASP A 56 0.18 0.57 -4.89
N PHE A 57 -0.07 1.19 -3.75
CA PHE A 57 -0.12 2.62 -3.55
C PHE A 57 0.91 3.00 -2.50
N GLU A 58 1.79 3.95 -2.82
CA GLU A 58 2.81 4.41 -1.88
C GLU A 58 2.29 5.47 -0.89
N VAL A 59 1.21 6.16 -1.26
CA VAL A 59 0.57 7.20 -0.44
C VAL A 59 -0.30 6.57 0.63
N SER A 60 -0.20 7.09 1.85
CA SER A 60 -1.08 6.66 2.94
C SER A 60 -2.53 7.02 2.63
N ARG A 61 -3.45 6.10 2.93
CA ARG A 61 -4.91 6.24 2.71
C ARG A 61 -5.57 7.46 3.38
N VAL A 62 -4.85 8.13 4.28
CA VAL A 62 -5.29 9.34 4.96
C VAL A 62 -5.16 10.57 4.06
N PHE A 63 -4.47 10.44 2.91
CA PHE A 63 -4.25 11.47 1.90
C PHE A 63 -4.78 11.03 0.53
#